data_AF-A0A7S0D6J9-F1
#
_entry.id   AF-A0A7S0D6J9-F1
#
_cell.length_a   1.000
_cell.length_b   1.000
_cell.length_c   1.000
_cell.angle_alpha   90.00
_cell.angle_beta   90.00
_cell.angle_gamma   90.00
#
_symmetry.space_group_name_H-M   'P 1'
#
loop_
_entity.id
_entity.type
_entity.pdbx_description
1 polymer ?
#
loop_
_entity_poly.entity_id
_entity_poly.type
_entity_poly.pdbx_seq_one_letter_code
_entity_poly.pdbx_strand_id
1 'polypeptide(L)'
;GKATGSVPKGEMANTGEHQLHDLNLNEFDKKGFINYFRSLPEDPKILRVFNRKDFFSVHGDDATFVARTFYKTTTVVKYLGHGESALAGVTLNKSLFETVLRDLLLEGTERTVELYEEIPRQGWRLAKSASPGKLGAFEDELYRGGEMAEAPVVAAVRVAVKAEQRHVGVAYVNPTTREMGACEFVDDEQFCALEAVICQLGAKECVVPAEASPSPEGRRLRDVVARCGALATERKPSEFDARDLEDDLARLLAKHDNADTSFTAADV
;
A
#
# COMPACT_ATOMS: atom_id res chain seq x y z
N GLY A 1 -15.63 -52.60 -30.02
CA GLY A 1 -14.80 -51.78 -29.12
C GLY A 1 -15.47 -50.45 -28.91
N LYS A 2 -15.97 -50.18 -27.70
CA LYS A 2 -16.43 -48.85 -27.26
C LYS A 2 -15.32 -48.27 -26.39
N ALA A 3 -14.71 -47.18 -26.83
CA ALA A 3 -13.71 -46.45 -26.07
C ALA A 3 -14.40 -45.54 -25.05
N THR A 4 -14.21 -45.84 -23.77
CA THR A 4 -14.57 -44.99 -22.64
C THR A 4 -13.41 -44.04 -22.36
N GLY A 5 -13.56 -42.77 -22.74
CA GLY A 5 -12.62 -41.70 -22.38
C GLY A 5 -12.89 -41.22 -20.96
N SER A 6 -11.94 -41.46 -20.05
CA SER A 6 -11.94 -40.96 -18.68
C SER A 6 -11.43 -39.51 -18.68
N VAL A 7 -12.28 -38.57 -18.29
CA VAL A 7 -11.88 -37.17 -18.04
C VAL A 7 -11.20 -37.11 -16.66
N PRO A 8 -10.00 -36.53 -16.52
CA PRO A 8 -9.36 -36.39 -15.22
C PRO A 8 -10.10 -35.33 -14.38
N LYS A 9 -10.45 -35.69 -13.14
CA LYS A 9 -10.98 -34.77 -12.13
C LYS A 9 -9.91 -33.72 -11.82
N GLY A 10 -10.22 -32.46 -12.10
CA GLY A 10 -9.42 -31.32 -11.66
C GLY A 10 -9.31 -31.30 -10.14
N GLU A 11 -8.08 -31.10 -9.68
CA GLU A 11 -7.71 -30.80 -8.30
C GLU A 11 -8.47 -29.55 -7.86
N MET A 12 -9.42 -29.71 -6.93
CA MET A 12 -10.06 -28.57 -6.26
C MET A 12 -9.07 -28.00 -5.27
N ALA A 13 -8.65 -26.76 -5.50
CA ALA A 13 -7.87 -25.97 -4.57
C ALA A 13 -8.60 -25.91 -3.21
N ASN A 14 -7.84 -26.18 -2.15
CA ASN A 14 -8.27 -26.20 -0.76
C ASN A 14 -8.76 -24.79 -0.32
N THR A 15 -10.07 -24.53 -0.38
CA THR A 15 -10.66 -23.35 0.26
C THR A 15 -10.73 -23.59 1.76
N GLY A 16 -9.70 -23.14 2.48
CA GLY A 16 -9.67 -23.23 3.94
C GLY A 16 -10.89 -22.54 4.54
N GLU A 17 -11.61 -23.21 5.44
CA GLU A 17 -12.71 -22.62 6.19
C GLU A 17 -12.19 -21.48 7.06
N HIS A 18 -12.52 -20.24 6.71
CA HIS A 18 -12.19 -19.08 7.54
C HIS A 18 -13.07 -19.08 8.79
N GLN A 19 -12.51 -19.44 9.94
CA GLN A 19 -13.21 -19.35 11.22
C GLN A 19 -13.56 -17.89 11.54
N LEU A 20 -14.85 -17.57 11.46
CA LEU A 20 -15.39 -16.24 11.76
C LEU A 20 -15.48 -16.03 13.26
N HIS A 21 -14.96 -14.91 13.73
CA HIS A 21 -15.12 -14.48 15.12
C HIS A 21 -16.35 -13.57 15.27
N ASP A 22 -17.03 -13.66 16.40
CA ASP A 22 -18.12 -12.75 16.73
C ASP A 22 -17.60 -11.40 17.24
N LEU A 23 -18.12 -10.31 16.66
CA LEU A 23 -17.91 -8.94 17.15
C LEU A 23 -18.80 -8.66 18.37
N ASN A 24 -18.77 -9.54 19.37
CA ASN A 24 -19.57 -9.41 20.58
C ASN A 24 -18.89 -8.46 21.58
N LEU A 25 -19.11 -7.17 21.37
CA LEU A 25 -18.77 -6.10 22.31
C LEU A 25 -19.99 -5.76 23.18
N ASN A 26 -19.79 -5.23 24.39
CA ASN A 26 -20.89 -4.65 25.15
C ASN A 26 -21.35 -3.32 24.51
N GLU A 27 -22.55 -2.84 24.85
CA GLU A 27 -23.13 -1.64 24.21
C GLU A 27 -22.31 -0.36 24.44
N PHE A 28 -21.63 -0.24 25.59
CA PHE A 28 -20.79 0.91 25.89
C PHE A 28 -19.55 0.93 24.97
N ASP A 29 -18.88 -0.21 24.84
CA ASP A 29 -17.69 -0.38 24.01
C ASP A 29 -18.03 -0.25 22.53
N LYS A 30 -19.21 -0.72 22.09
CA LYS A 30 -19.72 -0.48 20.73
C LYS A 30 -19.83 1.01 20.44
N LYS A 31 -20.51 1.77 21.31
CA LYS A 31 -20.71 3.21 21.11
C LYS A 31 -19.39 3.98 21.13
N GLY A 32 -18.49 3.64 22.06
CA GLY A 32 -17.16 4.22 22.14
C GLY A 32 -16.35 3.98 20.86
N PHE A 33 -16.34 2.74 20.37
CA PHE A 33 -15.64 2.38 19.13
C PHE A 33 -16.21 3.09 17.90
N ILE A 34 -17.54 3.12 17.75
CA ILE A 34 -18.19 3.80 16.61
C ILE A 34 -17.82 5.29 16.58
N ASN A 35 -17.85 5.97 17.73
CA ASN A 35 -17.47 7.37 17.82
C ASN A 35 -15.99 7.59 17.49
N TYR A 36 -15.10 6.71 17.96
CA TYR A 36 -13.68 6.75 17.61
C TYR A 36 -13.49 6.57 16.10
N PHE A 37 -14.08 5.53 15.51
CA PHE A 37 -13.94 5.24 14.08
C PHE A 37 -14.37 6.43 13.21
N ARG A 38 -15.49 7.06 13.55
CA ARG A 38 -16.01 8.25 12.85
C ARG A 38 -15.19 9.52 13.07
N SER A 39 -14.33 9.55 14.08
CA SER A 39 -13.41 10.68 14.28
C SER A 39 -12.15 10.60 13.41
N LEU A 40 -11.89 9.44 12.80
CA LEU A 40 -10.76 9.26 11.89
C LEU A 40 -11.02 9.98 10.55
N PRO A 41 -9.99 10.56 9.92
CA PRO A 41 -10.14 11.17 8.59
C PRO A 41 -10.65 10.16 7.56
N GLU A 42 -11.65 10.55 6.78
CA GLU A 42 -12.12 9.74 5.65
C GLU A 42 -11.09 9.77 4.53
N ASP A 43 -10.58 8.60 4.15
CA ASP A 43 -9.71 8.42 3.00
C ASP A 43 -9.94 7.01 2.42
N PRO A 44 -10.52 6.88 1.20
CA PRO A 44 -10.80 5.58 0.59
C PRO A 44 -9.55 4.81 0.19
N LYS A 45 -8.37 5.46 0.19
CA LYS A 45 -7.07 4.82 -0.05
C LYS A 45 -6.48 4.19 1.21
N ILE A 46 -7.05 4.40 2.39
CA ILE A 46 -6.53 3.84 3.65
C ILE A 46 -7.46 2.73 4.13
N LEU A 47 -6.99 1.49 4.06
CA LEU A 47 -7.69 0.36 4.69
C LEU A 47 -7.31 0.27 6.16
N ARG A 48 -8.29 0.45 7.05
CA ARG A 48 -8.06 0.46 8.51
C ARG A 48 -8.42 -0.86 9.15
N VAL A 49 -7.43 -1.48 9.76
CA VAL A 49 -7.56 -2.75 10.49
C VAL A 49 -7.42 -2.50 11.98
N PHE A 50 -8.25 -3.15 12.78
CA PHE A 50 -8.26 -3.04 14.23
C PHE A 50 -7.92 -4.38 14.86
N ASN A 51 -6.79 -4.44 15.56
CA ASN A 51 -6.35 -5.63 16.31
C ASN A 51 -7.23 -5.83 17.55
N ARG A 52 -7.94 -6.96 17.60
CA ARG A 52 -8.82 -7.38 18.70
C ARG A 52 -8.19 -8.50 19.54
N LYS A 53 -6.85 -8.55 19.57
CA LYS A 53 -6.00 -9.57 20.21
C LYS A 53 -6.01 -10.91 19.49
N ASP A 54 -7.17 -11.58 19.45
CA ASP A 54 -7.28 -12.93 18.87
C ASP A 54 -7.61 -12.91 17.36
N PHE A 55 -8.19 -11.80 16.90
CA PHE A 55 -8.60 -11.59 15.53
C PHE A 55 -8.47 -10.11 15.15
N PHE A 56 -8.75 -9.78 13.89
CA PHE A 56 -8.76 -8.42 13.39
C PHE A 56 -10.17 -8.03 12.95
N SER A 57 -10.43 -6.72 12.90
CA SER A 57 -11.71 -6.22 12.38
C SER A 57 -11.50 -5.04 11.44
N VAL A 58 -12.36 -4.96 10.42
CA VAL A 58 -12.40 -3.89 9.42
C VAL A 58 -13.83 -3.36 9.37
N HIS A 59 -14.02 -2.05 9.16
CA HIS A 59 -15.32 -1.38 9.35
C HIS A 59 -15.68 -0.44 8.20
N GLY A 60 -16.95 -0.08 8.09
CA GLY A 60 -17.46 0.83 7.06
C GLY A 60 -17.38 0.24 5.65
N ASP A 61 -16.99 1.07 4.68
CA ASP A 61 -16.86 0.66 3.29
C ASP A 61 -15.78 -0.41 3.09
N ASP A 62 -14.71 -0.35 3.87
CA ASP A 62 -13.66 -1.36 3.84
C ASP A 62 -14.17 -2.74 4.30
N ALA A 63 -15.13 -2.79 5.23
CA ALA A 63 -15.74 -4.06 5.61
C ALA A 63 -16.48 -4.68 4.42
N THR A 64 -17.18 -3.86 3.64
CA THR A 64 -17.89 -4.31 2.43
C THR A 64 -16.92 -4.74 1.34
N PHE A 65 -15.84 -3.98 1.14
CA PHE A 65 -14.75 -4.36 0.23
C PHE A 65 -14.17 -5.72 0.63
N VAL A 66 -13.76 -5.89 1.89
CA VAL A 66 -13.15 -7.13 2.36
C VAL A 66 -14.09 -8.33 2.24
N ALA A 67 -15.37 -8.16 2.58
CA ALA A 67 -16.41 -9.18 2.44
C ALA A 67 -16.54 -9.67 0.98
N ARG A 68 -16.57 -8.74 0.03
CA ARG A 68 -16.73 -9.08 -1.40
C ARG A 68 -15.46 -9.63 -2.00
N THR A 69 -14.31 -9.03 -1.68
CA THR A 69 -13.03 -9.35 -2.31
C THR A 69 -12.43 -10.64 -1.76
N PHE A 70 -12.47 -10.86 -0.45
CA PHE A 70 -11.77 -11.99 0.17
C PHE A 70 -12.71 -13.10 0.64
N TYR A 71 -13.84 -12.75 1.25
CA TYR A 71 -14.85 -13.75 1.65
C TYR A 71 -15.76 -14.19 0.51
N LYS A 72 -15.83 -13.43 -0.59
CA LYS A 72 -16.73 -13.65 -1.73
C LYS A 72 -18.22 -13.67 -1.36
N THR A 73 -18.58 -13.08 -0.22
CA THR A 73 -19.97 -12.98 0.26
C THR A 73 -20.13 -11.80 1.23
N THR A 74 -21.29 -11.14 1.19
CA THR A 74 -21.64 -10.09 2.16
C THR A 74 -22.29 -10.62 3.43
N THR A 75 -22.56 -11.93 3.52
CA THR A 75 -23.21 -12.54 4.70
C THR A 75 -22.32 -12.50 5.96
N VAL A 76 -21.01 -12.29 5.79
CA VAL A 76 -20.05 -12.12 6.89
C VAL A 76 -20.08 -10.73 7.53
N VAL A 77 -20.75 -9.76 6.88
CA VAL A 77 -20.87 -8.40 7.40
C VAL A 77 -21.84 -8.39 8.58
N LYS A 78 -21.35 -7.91 9.71
CA LYS A 78 -22.12 -7.66 10.94
C LYS A 78 -22.20 -6.16 11.18
N TYR A 79 -23.18 -5.74 11.98
CA TYR A 79 -23.38 -4.33 12.29
C TYR A 79 -23.17 -4.08 13.78
N LEU A 80 -22.32 -3.12 14.11
CA LEU A 80 -22.16 -2.60 15.47
C LEU A 80 -23.14 -1.45 15.67
N GLY A 81 -23.90 -1.48 16.77
CA GLY A 81 -24.93 -0.48 17.06
C GLY A 81 -26.23 -0.74 16.30
N HIS A 82 -27.10 0.27 16.24
CA HIS A 82 -28.47 0.15 15.74
C HIS A 82 -28.87 1.38 14.92
N GLY A 83 -29.87 1.19 14.04
CA GLY A 83 -30.45 2.26 13.20
C GLY A 83 -29.44 2.87 12.22
N GLU A 84 -29.63 4.14 11.87
CA GLU A 84 -28.76 4.89 10.95
C GLU A 84 -27.31 5.04 11.47
N SER A 85 -27.13 4.84 12.78
CA SER A 85 -25.81 4.89 13.42
C SER A 85 -25.07 3.54 13.39
N ALA A 86 -25.66 2.49 12.82
CA ALA A 86 -25.04 1.19 12.72
C ALA A 86 -23.78 1.23 11.84
N LEU A 87 -22.70 0.62 12.31
CA LEU A 87 -21.42 0.55 11.62
C LEU A 87 -21.22 -0.88 11.10
N ALA A 88 -21.11 -1.03 9.77
CA ALA A 88 -20.75 -2.30 9.15
C ALA A 88 -19.34 -2.73 9.59
N GLY A 89 -19.16 -4.03 9.84
CA GLY A 89 -17.91 -4.60 10.28
C GLY A 89 -17.74 -6.06 9.85
N VAL A 90 -16.50 -6.44 9.58
CA VAL A 90 -16.09 -7.82 9.24
C VAL A 90 -14.92 -8.20 10.15
N THR A 91 -14.89 -9.46 10.60
CA THR A 91 -13.74 -10.02 11.31
C THR A 91 -12.83 -10.76 10.36
N LEU A 92 -11.54 -10.76 10.66
CA LEU A 92 -10.51 -11.50 9.94
C LEU A 92 -9.76 -12.34 10.95
N ASN A 93 -9.57 -13.63 10.66
CA ASN A 93 -8.56 -14.40 11.35
C ASN A 93 -7.17 -13.96 10.88
N LYS A 94 -6.12 -14.42 11.57
CA LYS A 94 -4.75 -14.03 11.26
C LYS A 94 -4.33 -14.37 9.83
N SER A 95 -4.64 -15.58 9.35
CA SER A 95 -4.29 -16.00 8.00
C SER A 95 -4.93 -15.10 6.94
N LEU A 96 -6.20 -14.73 7.10
CA LEU A 96 -6.89 -13.87 6.16
C LEU A 96 -6.37 -12.44 6.21
N PHE A 97 -6.03 -11.94 7.41
CA PHE A 97 -5.37 -10.64 7.54
C PHE A 97 -4.05 -10.61 6.76
N GLU A 98 -3.22 -11.65 6.87
CA GLU A 98 -1.97 -11.78 6.09
C GLU A 98 -2.25 -11.83 4.58
N THR A 99 -3.29 -12.55 4.12
CA THR A 99 -3.72 -12.54 2.72
C THR A 99 -4.13 -11.15 2.25
N VAL A 100 -4.93 -10.42 3.04
CA VAL A 100 -5.36 -9.05 2.73
C VAL A 100 -4.14 -8.12 2.63
N LEU A 101 -3.18 -8.24 3.55
CA LEU A 101 -1.95 -7.44 3.49
C LEU A 101 -1.15 -7.70 2.20
N ARG A 102 -0.98 -8.96 1.80
CA ARG A 102 -0.24 -9.31 0.57
C ARG A 102 -0.93 -8.78 -0.67
N ASP A 103 -2.24 -8.98 -0.80
CA ASP A 103 -3.03 -8.46 -1.92
C ASP A 103 -2.89 -6.94 -2.04
N LEU A 104 -3.10 -6.21 -0.94
CA LEU A 104 -3.06 -4.75 -0.98
C LEU A 104 -1.66 -4.20 -1.24
N LEU A 105 -0.64 -4.75 -0.57
CA LEU A 105 0.70 -4.15 -0.55
C LEU A 105 1.64 -4.69 -1.63
N LEU A 106 1.43 -5.92 -2.13
CA LEU A 106 2.34 -6.57 -3.09
C LEU A 106 1.75 -6.67 -4.49
N GLU A 107 0.43 -6.86 -4.62
CA GLU A 107 -0.21 -7.03 -5.93
C GLU A 107 -0.54 -5.69 -6.63
N GLY A 108 -0.16 -4.56 -6.02
CA GLY A 108 -0.17 -3.23 -6.67
C GLY A 108 -1.50 -2.50 -6.57
N THR A 109 -2.10 -2.46 -5.38
CA THR A 109 -3.29 -1.62 -5.15
C THR A 109 -2.91 -0.18 -4.85
N GLU A 110 -3.81 0.76 -5.15
CA GLU A 110 -3.68 2.17 -4.75
C GLU A 110 -4.04 2.40 -3.26
N ARG A 111 -3.82 1.41 -2.40
CA ARG A 111 -4.21 1.47 -1.00
C ARG A 111 -3.02 1.34 -0.06
N THR A 112 -3.14 2.01 1.07
CA THR A 112 -2.27 1.88 2.24
C THR A 112 -3.04 1.14 3.34
N VAL A 113 -2.31 0.59 4.30
CA VAL A 113 -2.88 -0.12 5.44
C VAL A 113 -2.46 0.56 6.73
N GLU A 114 -3.43 0.76 7.62
CA GLU A 114 -3.22 1.19 9.00
C GLU A 114 -3.71 0.11 9.95
N LEU A 115 -2.84 -0.35 10.85
CA LEU A 115 -3.21 -1.25 11.95
C LEU A 115 -3.32 -0.46 13.25
N TYR A 116 -4.51 -0.48 13.83
CA TYR A 116 -4.81 0.11 15.12
C TYR A 116 -4.82 -0.95 16.21
N GLU A 117 -4.29 -0.59 17.38
CA GLU A 117 -4.32 -1.41 18.59
C GLU A 117 -5.07 -0.70 19.71
N GLU A 118 -5.77 -1.48 20.51
CA GLU A 118 -6.45 -0.98 21.69
C GLU A 118 -5.44 -0.78 22.83
N ILE A 119 -5.37 0.44 23.33
CA ILE A 119 -4.72 0.78 24.58
C ILE A 119 -5.77 0.74 25.69
N PRO A 120 -5.61 -0.13 26.71
CA PRO A 120 -6.54 -0.18 27.83
C PRO A 120 -6.78 1.21 28.43
N ARG A 121 -8.06 1.60 28.54
CA ARG A 121 -8.53 2.89 29.08
C ARG A 121 -8.16 4.14 28.28
N GLN A 122 -7.39 4.05 27.20
CA GLN A 122 -7.02 5.19 26.35
C GLN A 122 -7.64 5.11 24.95
N GLY A 123 -8.28 3.99 24.60
CA GLY A 123 -8.94 3.80 23.32
C GLY A 123 -8.00 3.20 22.29
N TRP A 124 -7.97 3.73 21.09
CA TRP A 124 -7.24 3.15 19.96
C TRP A 124 -6.08 4.04 19.54
N ARG A 125 -4.97 3.42 19.15
CA ARG A 125 -3.83 4.11 18.51
C ARG A 125 -3.43 3.43 17.23
N LEU A 126 -2.88 4.21 16.30
CA LEU A 126 -2.16 3.67 15.16
C LEU A 126 -0.88 2.99 15.66
N ALA A 127 -0.75 1.69 15.41
CA ALA A 127 0.41 0.89 15.83
C ALA A 127 1.38 0.63 14.68
N LYS A 128 0.85 0.33 13.49
CA LYS A 128 1.64 0.10 12.27
C LYS A 128 0.97 0.76 11.07
N SER A 129 1.76 1.20 10.11
CA SER A 129 1.27 1.62 8.80
C SER A 129 2.20 1.15 7.69
N ALA A 130 1.63 0.87 6.53
CA ALA A 130 2.37 0.48 5.34
C ALA A 130 1.68 0.96 4.07
N SER A 131 2.49 1.07 3.04
CA SER A 131 2.10 1.36 1.66
C SER A 131 2.83 0.39 0.73
N PRO A 132 2.44 0.29 -0.55
CA PRO A 132 3.11 -0.60 -1.49
C PRO A 132 4.61 -0.36 -1.64
N GLY A 133 5.11 0.85 -1.34
CA GLY A 133 6.55 1.19 -1.30
C GLY A 133 7.19 1.15 0.08
N LYS A 134 6.43 0.91 1.16
CA LYS A 134 6.91 0.91 2.55
C LYS A 134 6.33 -0.27 3.33
N LEU A 135 6.99 -1.42 3.21
CA LEU A 135 6.53 -2.69 3.77
C LEU A 135 7.04 -2.97 5.20
N GLY A 136 8.08 -2.26 5.65
CA GLY A 136 8.88 -2.61 6.83
C GLY A 136 8.10 -2.82 8.14
N ALA A 137 6.95 -2.18 8.32
CA ALA A 137 6.15 -2.36 9.54
C ALA A 137 5.45 -3.74 9.61
N PHE A 138 5.28 -4.43 8.48
CA PHE A 138 4.53 -5.68 8.36
C PHE A 138 5.35 -6.85 7.80
N GLU A 139 6.68 -6.80 7.89
CA GLU A 139 7.55 -7.88 7.36
C GLU A 139 7.20 -9.26 7.95
N ASP A 140 6.93 -9.32 9.26
CA ASP A 140 6.55 -10.55 9.97
C ASP A 140 5.21 -11.15 9.50
N GLU A 141 4.31 -10.31 8.99
CA GLU A 141 3.02 -10.73 8.45
C GLU A 141 3.13 -11.09 6.97
N LEU A 142 3.90 -10.32 6.20
CA LEU A 142 4.10 -10.53 4.77
C LEU A 142 4.90 -11.81 4.50
N TYR A 143 5.99 -12.06 5.23
CA TYR A 143 6.98 -13.10 4.89
C TYR A 143 6.88 -14.39 5.73
N ARG A 144 5.86 -14.53 6.59
CA ARG A 144 5.65 -15.69 7.46
C ARG A 144 5.58 -17.05 6.73
N GLY A 145 5.22 -17.04 5.45
CA GLY A 145 5.09 -18.24 4.60
C GLY A 145 6.36 -18.64 3.84
N GLY A 146 7.47 -17.92 4.03
CA GLY A 146 8.74 -18.19 3.30
C GLY A 146 8.77 -17.64 1.86
N GLU A 147 7.67 -17.06 1.37
CA GLU A 147 7.66 -16.28 0.14
C GLU A 147 8.32 -14.92 0.41
N MET A 148 9.56 -14.74 -0.05
CA MET A 148 10.20 -13.43 -0.05
C MET A 148 9.75 -12.67 -1.29
N ALA A 149 8.94 -11.63 -1.10
CA ALA A 149 8.69 -10.65 -2.16
C ALA A 149 9.87 -9.67 -2.21
N GLU A 150 10.30 -9.31 -3.42
CA GLU A 150 11.32 -8.29 -3.63
C GLU A 150 10.87 -6.96 -3.03
N ALA A 151 11.84 -6.20 -2.50
CA ALA A 151 11.55 -4.88 -1.99
C ALA A 151 11.08 -3.98 -3.16
N PRO A 152 9.95 -3.28 -3.00
CA PRO A 152 9.36 -2.50 -4.07
C PRO A 152 10.27 -1.35 -4.49
N VAL A 153 10.37 -1.11 -5.81
CA VAL A 153 10.96 0.13 -6.31
C VAL A 153 10.05 1.28 -5.94
N VAL A 154 10.64 2.34 -5.38
CA VAL A 154 9.93 3.59 -5.06
C VAL A 154 10.52 4.70 -5.92
N ALA A 155 9.65 5.45 -6.57
CA ALA A 155 10.01 6.61 -7.36
C ALA A 155 9.55 7.90 -6.65
N ALA A 156 10.12 9.03 -7.05
CA ALA A 156 9.65 10.37 -6.74
C ALA A 156 9.63 11.19 -8.02
N VAL A 157 8.59 11.99 -8.22
CA VAL A 157 8.42 12.81 -9.42
C VAL A 157 8.18 14.26 -9.04
N ARG A 158 8.90 15.17 -9.70
CA ARG A 158 8.68 16.61 -9.59
C ARG A 158 8.56 17.22 -10.97
N VAL A 159 7.51 18.01 -11.17
CA VAL A 159 7.28 18.74 -12.41
C VAL A 159 7.63 20.21 -12.20
N ALA A 160 8.36 20.80 -13.14
CA ALA A 160 8.68 22.22 -13.15
C ALA A 160 8.56 22.78 -14.58
N VAL A 161 7.97 23.97 -14.72
CA VAL A 161 7.94 24.66 -16.01
C VAL A 161 9.13 25.61 -16.09
N LYS A 162 10.00 25.43 -17.09
CA LYS A 162 11.15 26.30 -17.37
C LYS A 162 11.08 26.69 -18.85
N ALA A 163 11.14 27.99 -19.15
CA ALA A 163 11.11 28.50 -20.53
C ALA A 163 9.97 27.91 -21.39
N GLU A 164 8.74 27.88 -20.86
CA GLU A 164 7.55 27.29 -21.52
C GLU A 164 7.63 25.78 -21.82
N GLN A 165 8.64 25.08 -21.30
CA GLN A 165 8.76 23.63 -21.39
C GLN A 165 8.51 23.00 -20.02
N ARG A 166 7.82 21.85 -20.03
CA ARG A 166 7.56 21.08 -18.82
C ARG A 166 8.69 20.08 -18.61
N HIS A 167 9.50 20.35 -17.60
CA HIS A 167 10.57 19.47 -17.17
C HIS A 167 10.03 18.53 -16.07
N VAL A 168 10.19 17.23 -16.29
CA VAL A 168 9.84 16.18 -15.36
C VAL A 168 11.13 15.60 -14.81
N GLY A 169 11.36 15.81 -13.52
CA GLY A 169 12.43 15.16 -12.77
C GLY A 169 11.90 13.89 -12.12
N VAL A 170 12.61 12.79 -12.30
CA VAL A 170 12.31 11.50 -11.66
C VAL A 170 13.53 11.06 -10.87
N ALA A 171 13.32 10.62 -9.64
CA ALA A 171 14.31 9.90 -8.84
C ALA A 171 13.73 8.56 -8.41
N TYR A 172 14.55 7.54 -8.21
CA TYR A 172 14.10 6.24 -7.71
C TYR A 172 15.14 5.57 -6.82
N VAL A 173 14.67 4.63 -6.01
CA VAL A 173 15.49 3.70 -5.24
C VAL A 173 14.97 2.28 -5.50
N ASN A 174 15.89 1.39 -5.85
CA ASN A 174 15.67 -0.04 -5.94
C ASN A 174 16.45 -0.72 -4.80
N PRO A 175 15.77 -1.08 -3.68
CA PRO A 175 16.46 -1.69 -2.55
C PRO A 175 16.99 -3.10 -2.85
N THR A 176 16.39 -3.80 -3.82
CA THR A 176 16.80 -5.15 -4.23
C THR A 176 18.16 -5.13 -4.92
N THR A 177 18.37 -4.22 -5.88
CA THR A 177 19.66 -4.05 -6.56
C THR A 177 20.63 -3.13 -5.80
N ARG A 178 20.14 -2.44 -4.76
CA ARG A 178 20.86 -1.40 -4.02
C ARG A 178 21.28 -0.23 -4.91
N GLU A 179 20.43 0.10 -5.87
CA GLU A 179 20.66 1.18 -6.80
C GLU A 179 19.71 2.33 -6.52
N MET A 180 20.18 3.55 -6.78
CA MET A 180 19.35 4.73 -6.84
C MET A 180 19.76 5.52 -8.07
N GLY A 181 18.78 6.16 -8.70
CA GLY A 181 19.01 6.91 -9.92
C GLY A 181 18.10 8.11 -10.02
N ALA A 182 18.48 9.05 -10.89
CA ALA A 182 17.67 10.20 -11.20
C ALA A 182 17.82 10.58 -12.67
N CYS A 183 16.77 11.11 -13.27
CA CYS A 183 16.78 11.65 -14.62
C CYS A 183 15.85 12.86 -14.74
N GLU A 184 16.11 13.71 -15.73
CA GLU A 184 15.25 14.83 -16.11
C GLU A 184 14.98 14.75 -17.61
N PHE A 185 13.74 14.95 -18.01
CA PHE A 185 13.34 15.02 -19.41
C PHE A 185 12.22 16.04 -19.59
N VAL A 186 12.03 16.49 -20.84
CA VAL A 186 10.89 17.32 -21.21
C VAL A 186 9.73 16.41 -21.60
N ASP A 187 8.54 16.71 -21.10
CA ASP A 187 7.31 15.97 -21.41
C ASP A 187 6.19 16.96 -21.78
N ASP A 188 5.11 16.46 -22.37
CA ASP A 188 3.90 17.26 -22.63
C ASP A 188 2.86 17.06 -21.51
N GLU A 189 1.61 17.49 -21.75
CA GLU A 189 0.53 17.36 -20.75
C GLU A 189 0.03 15.92 -20.59
N GLN A 190 0.37 15.02 -21.53
CA GLN A 190 -0.04 13.63 -21.47
C GLN A 190 0.87 12.79 -20.57
N PHE A 191 2.10 13.25 -20.32
CA PHE A 191 3.12 12.58 -19.51
C PHE A 191 3.53 11.19 -20.05
N CYS A 192 3.64 11.06 -21.37
CA CYS A 192 3.92 9.77 -22.00
C CYS A 192 5.34 9.25 -21.67
N ALA A 193 6.33 10.15 -21.60
CA ALA A 193 7.69 9.75 -21.25
C ALA A 193 7.78 9.34 -19.78
N LEU A 194 7.09 10.07 -18.89
CA LEU A 194 6.97 9.69 -17.50
C LEU A 194 6.28 8.32 -17.31
N GLU A 195 5.17 8.07 -18.01
CA GLU A 195 4.48 6.77 -17.98
C GLU A 195 5.44 5.63 -18.35
N ALA A 196 6.23 5.83 -19.41
CA ALA A 196 7.23 4.85 -19.84
C ALA A 196 8.31 4.61 -18.76
N VAL A 197 8.81 5.67 -18.10
CA VAL A 197 9.80 5.56 -17.02
C VAL A 197 9.25 4.80 -15.81
N ILE A 198 8.04 5.15 -15.34
CA ILE A 198 7.43 4.49 -14.17
C ILE A 198 7.20 3.00 -14.47
N CYS A 199 6.66 2.67 -15.64
CA CYS A 199 6.45 1.29 -16.07
C CYS A 199 7.75 0.49 -16.17
N GLN A 200 8.81 1.08 -16.73
CA GLN A 200 10.12 0.40 -16.87
C GLN A 200 10.80 0.17 -15.52
N LEU A 201 10.70 1.13 -14.60
CA LEU A 201 11.20 0.99 -13.24
C LEU A 201 10.41 -0.04 -12.43
N GLY A 202 9.17 -0.36 -12.84
CA GLY A 202 8.26 -1.21 -12.08
C GLY A 202 7.93 -0.63 -10.70
N ALA A 203 7.95 0.70 -10.57
CA ALA A 203 7.74 1.37 -9.30
C ALA A 203 6.34 1.05 -8.73
N LYS A 204 6.28 0.70 -7.45
CA LYS A 204 5.01 0.40 -6.75
C LYS A 204 4.43 1.59 -6.03
N GLU A 205 5.27 2.58 -5.76
CA GLU A 205 4.86 3.84 -5.14
C GLU A 205 5.65 4.97 -5.78
N CYS A 206 4.96 6.07 -6.05
CA CYS A 206 5.53 7.28 -6.60
C CYS A 206 5.19 8.46 -5.69
N VAL A 207 6.22 9.05 -5.09
CA VAL A 207 6.09 10.20 -4.22
C VAL A 207 5.96 11.46 -5.06
N VAL A 208 4.92 12.26 -4.81
CA VAL A 208 4.64 13.50 -5.54
C VAL A 208 4.46 14.68 -4.58
N PRO A 209 4.77 15.92 -4.98
CA PRO A 209 4.52 17.10 -4.16
C PRO A 209 3.02 17.29 -3.93
N ALA A 210 2.64 17.47 -2.67
CA ALA A 210 1.29 17.86 -2.29
C ALA A 210 1.00 19.28 -2.79
N GLU A 211 -0.19 19.48 -3.35
CA GLU A 211 -0.63 20.77 -3.84
C GLU A 211 -1.51 21.47 -2.80
N ALA A 212 -1.31 22.77 -2.60
CA ALA A 212 -2.20 23.56 -1.72
C ALA A 212 -3.64 23.58 -2.24
N SER A 213 -3.80 23.52 -3.57
CA SER A 213 -5.09 23.40 -4.27
C SER A 213 -4.94 22.41 -5.43
N PRO A 214 -5.86 21.45 -5.61
CA PRO A 214 -5.75 20.46 -6.68
C PRO A 214 -5.74 21.11 -8.06
N SER A 215 -4.67 20.89 -8.83
CA SER A 215 -4.58 21.39 -10.21
C SER A 215 -4.92 20.31 -11.25
N PRO A 216 -5.28 20.68 -12.49
CA PRO A 216 -5.42 19.71 -13.58
C PRO A 216 -4.14 18.92 -13.86
N GLU A 217 -2.98 19.58 -13.79
CA GLU A 217 -1.67 18.96 -14.01
C GLU A 217 -1.35 17.93 -12.92
N GLY A 218 -1.56 18.28 -11.65
CA GLY A 218 -1.34 17.38 -10.53
C GLY A 218 -2.31 16.19 -10.53
N ARG A 219 -3.58 16.39 -10.92
CA ARG A 219 -4.52 15.27 -11.12
C ARG A 219 -4.02 14.35 -12.23
N ARG A 220 -3.63 14.92 -13.37
CA ARG A 220 -3.13 14.15 -14.50
C ARG A 220 -1.87 13.36 -14.15
N LEU A 221 -0.95 13.94 -13.38
CA LEU A 221 0.23 13.26 -12.86
C LEU A 221 -0.16 12.05 -12.00
N ARG A 222 -1.06 12.24 -11.02
CA ARG A 222 -1.56 11.14 -10.17
C ARG A 222 -2.26 10.06 -10.98
N ASP A 223 -3.04 10.43 -11.99
CA ASP A 223 -3.72 9.48 -12.88
C ASP A 223 -2.72 8.66 -13.72
N VAL A 224 -1.62 9.27 -14.18
CA VAL A 224 -0.55 8.56 -14.90
C VAL A 224 0.12 7.53 -13.99
N VAL A 225 0.49 7.94 -12.77
CA VAL A 225 1.08 7.06 -11.76
C VAL A 225 0.15 5.88 -11.45
N ALA A 226 -1.12 6.16 -11.20
CA ALA A 226 -2.19 5.17 -10.99
C ALA A 226 -2.30 4.16 -12.15
N ARG A 227 -2.33 4.63 -13.40
CA ARG A 227 -2.37 3.77 -14.58
C ARG A 227 -1.17 2.84 -14.71
N CYS A 228 -0.01 3.22 -14.16
CA CYS A 228 1.19 2.38 -14.12
C CYS A 228 1.12 1.30 -13.02
N GLY A 229 0.05 1.24 -12.23
CA GLY A 229 -0.08 0.33 -11.09
C GLY A 229 0.75 0.76 -9.87
N ALA A 230 1.05 2.05 -9.76
CA ALA A 230 1.79 2.63 -8.65
C ALA A 230 0.87 3.51 -7.78
N LEU A 231 1.10 3.50 -6.47
CA LEU A 231 0.42 4.44 -5.56
C LEU A 231 1.06 5.83 -5.67
N ALA A 232 0.27 6.85 -5.98
CA ALA A 232 0.70 8.24 -5.85
C ALA A 232 0.60 8.72 -4.39
N THR A 233 1.74 8.96 -3.76
CA THR A 233 1.83 9.40 -2.35
C THR A 233 2.24 10.86 -2.26
N GLU A 234 1.35 11.70 -1.74
CA GLU A 234 1.62 13.13 -1.60
C GLU A 234 2.51 13.44 -0.39
N ARG A 235 3.53 14.28 -0.59
CA ARG A 235 4.45 14.76 0.45
C ARG A 235 4.60 16.27 0.41
N LYS A 236 5.03 16.88 1.52
CA LYS A 236 5.19 18.33 1.58
C LYS A 236 6.16 18.78 0.49
N PRO A 237 5.91 19.88 -0.24
CA PRO A 237 6.83 20.36 -1.26
C PRO A 237 8.27 20.58 -0.76
N SER A 238 8.43 20.96 0.51
CA SER A 238 9.75 21.13 1.15
C SER A 238 10.56 19.84 1.29
N GLU A 239 9.92 18.66 1.23
CA GLU A 239 10.64 17.36 1.24
C GLU A 239 11.32 17.07 -0.11
N PHE A 240 11.07 17.89 -1.14
CA PHE A 240 11.74 17.83 -2.45
C PHE A 240 12.87 18.86 -2.58
N ASP A 241 13.24 19.55 -1.49
CA ASP A 241 14.35 20.49 -1.48
C ASP A 241 15.67 19.73 -1.32
N ALA A 242 16.70 20.14 -2.08
CA ALA A 242 17.99 19.46 -2.13
C ALA A 242 18.96 19.89 -1.01
N ARG A 243 18.46 20.41 0.13
CA ARG A 243 19.30 21.05 1.16
C ARG A 243 20.34 20.11 1.75
N ASP A 244 19.91 18.91 2.12
CA ASP A 244 20.75 17.92 2.80
C ASP A 244 21.19 16.78 1.85
N LEU A 245 20.93 16.94 0.54
CA LEU A 245 21.09 15.89 -0.47
C LEU A 245 22.53 15.38 -0.56
N GLU A 246 23.52 16.27 -0.60
CA GLU A 246 24.93 15.89 -0.73
C GLU A 246 25.43 15.10 0.50
N ASP A 247 25.06 15.55 1.70
CA ASP A 247 25.42 14.90 2.96
C ASP A 247 24.72 13.53 3.12
N ASP A 248 23.45 13.44 2.69
CA ASP A 248 22.71 12.18 2.69
C ASP A 248 23.30 11.17 1.70
N LEU A 249 23.59 11.59 0.47
CA LEU A 249 24.22 10.74 -0.54
C LEU A 249 25.61 10.29 -0.09
N ALA A 250 26.40 11.17 0.52
CA ALA A 250 27.72 10.81 1.05
C ALA A 250 27.62 9.69 2.10
N ARG A 251 26.60 9.74 2.98
CA ARG A 251 26.36 8.70 3.99
C ARG A 251 25.82 7.40 3.42
N LEU A 252 24.93 7.47 2.41
CA LEU A 252 24.32 6.30 1.78
C LEU A 252 25.29 5.57 0.84
N LEU A 253 26.14 6.31 0.14
CA LEU A 253 27.16 5.78 -0.77
C LEU A 253 28.48 5.46 -0.08
N ALA A 254 28.65 5.85 1.19
CA ALA A 254 29.81 5.48 1.98
C ALA A 254 29.92 3.95 1.98
N LYS A 255 30.99 3.46 1.35
CA LYS A 255 31.31 2.03 1.39
C LYS A 255 31.40 1.61 2.85
N HIS A 256 30.59 0.64 3.23
CA HIS A 256 30.87 -0.15 4.41
C HIS A 256 32.16 -0.91 4.08
N ASP A 257 33.33 -0.43 4.54
CA ASP A 257 34.66 -1.02 4.27
C ASP A 257 34.88 -2.41 4.91
N ASN A 258 33.83 -3.22 5.05
CA ASN A 258 33.88 -4.60 5.50
C ASN A 258 33.00 -5.49 4.61
N ALA A 259 33.48 -5.77 3.40
CA ALA A 259 33.44 -7.09 2.76
C ALA A 259 33.94 -6.97 1.31
N ASP A 260 34.89 -7.82 0.95
CA ASP A 260 35.37 -8.04 -0.42
C ASP A 260 34.20 -8.15 -1.40
N THR A 261 34.15 -7.27 -2.40
CA THR A 261 33.82 -7.61 -3.79
C THR A 261 34.08 -6.40 -4.68
N SER A 262 34.87 -6.64 -5.73
CA SER A 262 35.24 -5.67 -6.75
C SER A 262 34.01 -5.20 -7.52
N PHE A 263 33.71 -3.90 -7.45
CA PHE A 263 32.78 -3.25 -8.37
C PHE A 263 33.48 -2.98 -9.70
N THR A 264 33.00 -3.59 -10.77
CA THR A 264 33.28 -3.13 -12.14
C THR A 264 32.25 -2.07 -12.49
N ALA A 265 32.71 -0.85 -12.74
CA ALA A 265 31.94 0.15 -13.45
C ALA A 265 31.62 -0.39 -14.85
N ALA A 266 30.35 -0.36 -15.23
CA ALA A 266 29.94 -0.47 -16.62
C ALA A 266 29.24 0.84 -16.99
N ASP A 267 29.92 1.63 -17.82
CA ASP A 267 29.40 2.76 -18.56
C ASP A 267 28.37 2.28 -19.60
N VAL A 268 27.23 2.98 -19.71
CA VAL A 268 26.73 3.80 -20.85
C VAL A 268 25.25 4.13 -20.61
#